data_AF-A0A5N5UST4-F1
#
_entry.id   AF-A0A5N5UST4-F1
#
_cell.length_a   1.000
_cell.length_b   1.000
_cell.length_c   1.000
_cell.angle_alpha   90.00
_cell.angle_beta   90.00
_cell.angle_gamma   90.00
#
_symmetry.space_group_name_H-M   'P 1'
#
loop_
_entity.id
_entity.type
_entity.pdbx_description
1 polymer ?
#
loop_
_entity_poly.entity_id
_entity_poly.type
_entity_poly.pdbx_seq_one_letter_code
_entity_poly.pdbx_strand_id
1 'polypeptide(L)'
;MRTRDDDVTVSDLGRSTMTAAVALDTAHTAAPATDTAVGLVAVADFGFARYRAACSCGWAGRRRRLRAAAQQDAWLHAIHQSCEVAVPLVRPTR
;
A
#
# COMPACT_ATOMS: atom_id res chain seq x y z
N MET A 1 -6.21 17.22 47.40
CA MET A 1 -7.67 17.05 47.21
C MET A 1 -8.26 18.45 47.16
N ARG A 2 -8.69 19.06 46.05
CA ARG A 2 -9.10 18.61 44.71
C ARG A 2 -8.45 19.50 43.64
N THR A 3 -8.27 18.94 42.45
CA THR A 3 -7.89 19.58 41.17
C THR A 3 -9.07 20.33 40.55
N ARG A 4 -8.77 21.12 39.49
CA ARG A 4 -9.66 21.64 38.41
C ARG A 4 -10.36 22.96 38.72
N ASP A 5 -10.45 23.96 37.82
CA ASP A 5 -10.33 24.01 36.36
C ASP A 5 -9.68 25.33 35.91
N ASP A 6 -8.58 25.28 35.16
CA ASP A 6 -8.15 26.41 34.33
C ASP A 6 -8.65 26.14 32.90
N ASP A 7 -9.58 26.99 32.47
CA ASP A 7 -10.15 27.04 31.12
C ASP A 7 -9.03 27.17 30.08
N VAL A 8 -8.78 26.11 29.32
CA VAL A 8 -7.97 26.17 28.11
C VAL A 8 -8.84 26.72 26.98
N THR A 9 -8.63 27.99 26.64
CA THR A 9 -9.25 28.64 25.50
C THR A 9 -8.68 28.06 24.19
N VAL A 10 -9.56 27.46 23.38
CA VAL A 10 -9.24 26.96 22.03
C VAL A 10 -9.16 28.14 21.06
N SER A 11 -8.05 28.86 21.14
CA SER A 11 -7.73 29.96 20.20
C SER A 11 -6.28 29.88 19.76
N ASP A 12 -5.87 28.72 19.26
CA ASP A 12 -4.66 28.61 18.44
C ASP A 12 -4.79 27.45 17.45
N LEU A 13 -5.75 27.55 16.53
CA LEU A 13 -5.65 26.86 15.25
C LEU A 13 -4.69 27.66 14.36
N GLY A 14 -3.45 27.79 14.83
CA GLY A 14 -2.31 28.12 13.99
C GLY A 14 -2.34 27.16 12.82
N ARG A 15 -2.47 27.73 11.61
CA ARG A 15 -2.46 27.04 10.33
C ARG A 15 -1.16 26.25 10.20
N SER A 16 -1.14 25.04 10.73
CA SER A 16 -0.04 24.11 10.56
C SER A 16 -0.07 23.64 9.12
N THR A 17 0.65 24.37 8.27
CA THR A 17 1.05 23.89 6.95
C THR A 17 1.76 22.56 7.13
N MET A 18 1.11 21.46 6.76
CA MET A 18 1.79 20.19 6.54
C MET A 18 2.69 20.36 5.32
N THR A 19 3.91 20.83 5.54
CA THR A 19 4.94 20.84 4.50
C THR A 19 5.54 19.44 4.45
N ALA A 20 5.00 18.58 3.60
CA ALA A 20 5.67 17.33 3.25
C ALA A 20 6.81 17.65 2.28
N ALA A 21 8.03 17.82 2.80
CA ALA A 21 9.22 17.81 1.97
C ALA A 21 9.52 16.36 1.57
N VAL A 22 9.00 15.90 0.43
CA VAL A 22 9.48 14.66 -0.18
C VAL A 22 10.68 15.04 -1.06
N ALA A 23 11.88 14.91 -0.51
CA ALA A 23 13.09 14.92 -1.30
C ALA A 23 13.13 13.62 -2.13
N LEU A 24 12.62 13.68 -3.36
CA LEU A 24 12.91 12.66 -4.37
C LEU A 24 14.25 13.00 -4.99
N ASP A 25 15.34 12.56 -4.35
CA ASP A 25 16.59 12.36 -5.05
C ASP A 25 17.03 10.92 -4.84
N THR A 26 16.68 10.09 -5.81
CA THR A 26 17.28 8.77 -5.96
C THR A 26 17.54 8.62 -7.43
N ALA A 27 18.76 8.96 -7.84
CA ALA A 27 19.29 8.55 -9.13
C ALA A 27 19.16 7.02 -9.22
N HIS A 28 18.12 6.56 -9.91
CA HIS A 28 17.92 5.16 -10.21
C HIS A 28 18.86 4.81 -11.36
N THR A 29 20.13 4.53 -11.03
CA THR A 29 21.01 3.82 -11.94
C THR A 29 20.40 2.43 -12.12
N ALA A 30 19.63 2.27 -13.20
CA ALA A 30 19.09 0.99 -13.62
C ALA A 30 20.27 0.09 -14.02
N ALA A 31 20.82 -0.63 -13.03
CA ALA A 31 21.59 -1.83 -13.31
C ALA A 31 20.74 -2.76 -14.20
N PRO A 32 21.33 -3.56 -15.10
CA PRO A 32 20.55 -4.51 -15.89
C PRO A 32 19.95 -5.54 -14.93
N ALA A 33 18.68 -5.34 -14.56
CA ALA A 33 17.93 -6.25 -13.71
C ALA A 33 17.73 -7.56 -14.46
N THR A 34 18.68 -8.46 -14.31
CA THR A 34 18.46 -9.90 -14.54
C THR A 34 17.85 -10.47 -13.27
N ASP A 35 16.73 -9.89 -12.85
CA ASP A 35 15.93 -10.41 -11.75
C ASP A 35 14.97 -11.42 -12.36
N THR A 36 15.28 -12.71 -12.19
CA THR A 36 14.36 -13.76 -12.62
C THR A 36 13.19 -13.72 -11.64
N ALA A 37 12.15 -12.98 -12.00
CA ALA A 37 10.99 -12.77 -11.13
C ALA A 37 10.50 -14.11 -10.55
N VAL A 38 10.38 -14.16 -9.23
CA VAL A 38 10.00 -15.39 -8.50
C VAL A 38 8.54 -15.77 -8.80
N GLY A 39 7.71 -14.79 -9.14
CA GLY A 39 6.34 -14.99 -9.55
C GLY A 39 5.65 -13.70 -9.98
N LEU A 40 4.40 -13.83 -10.41
CA LEU A 40 3.53 -12.74 -10.83
C LEU A 40 2.39 -12.56 -9.83
N VAL A 41 2.31 -11.40 -9.17
CA VAL A 41 1.25 -11.05 -8.24
C VAL A 41 0.13 -10.27 -8.91
N ALA A 42 -1.11 -10.64 -8.62
CA ALA A 42 -2.32 -9.94 -9.08
C ALA A 42 -3.36 -9.87 -7.97
N VAL A 43 -4.34 -8.99 -8.14
CA VAL A 43 -5.51 -8.85 -7.27
C VAL A 43 -6.74 -9.34 -8.01
N ALA A 44 -7.43 -10.33 -7.44
CA ALA A 44 -8.74 -10.78 -7.88
C ALA A 44 -9.84 -9.88 -7.30
N ASP A 45 -10.76 -9.42 -8.15
CA ASP A 45 -12.02 -8.78 -7.79
C ASP A 45 -13.17 -9.78 -7.93
N PHE A 46 -13.73 -10.22 -6.80
CA PHE A 46 -14.85 -11.17 -6.71
C PHE A 46 -16.22 -10.47 -6.64
N GLY A 47 -16.28 -9.17 -6.87
CA GLY A 47 -17.49 -8.36 -6.70
C GLY A 47 -17.92 -8.17 -5.24
N PHE A 48 -18.85 -7.25 -5.00
CA PHE A 48 -19.40 -6.92 -3.67
C PHE A 48 -18.32 -6.63 -2.60
N ALA A 49 -17.34 -5.78 -2.93
CA ALA A 49 -16.26 -5.43 -2.02
C ALA A 49 -15.50 -6.67 -1.49
N ARG A 50 -15.13 -7.57 -2.40
CA ARG A 50 -14.32 -8.76 -2.09
C ARG A 50 -13.11 -8.78 -3.01
N TYR A 51 -11.96 -8.40 -2.44
CA TYR A 51 -10.69 -8.35 -3.14
C TYR A 51 -9.67 -9.27 -2.46
N ARG A 52 -8.79 -9.90 -3.24
CA ARG A 52 -7.67 -10.69 -2.69
C ARG A 52 -6.46 -10.65 -3.61
N ALA A 53 -5.28 -10.38 -3.04
CA ALA A 53 -4.02 -10.56 -3.75
C ALA A 53 -3.58 -12.04 -3.75
N ALA A 54 -3.02 -12.51 -4.85
CA ALA A 54 -2.39 -13.83 -4.97
C ALA A 54 -1.20 -13.76 -5.93
N CYS A 55 -0.18 -14.57 -5.67
CA CYS A 55 1.03 -14.64 -6.47
C CYS A 55 1.27 -16.05 -6.99
N SER A 56 1.83 -16.18 -8.19
CA SER A 56 2.21 -17.49 -8.75
C SER A 56 3.33 -18.18 -7.97
N CYS A 57 4.02 -17.48 -7.05
CA CYS A 57 4.98 -18.08 -6.12
C CYS A 57 4.32 -18.89 -4.99
N GLY A 58 2.98 -18.95 -4.94
CA GLY A 58 2.20 -19.71 -3.96
C GLY A 58 1.66 -18.87 -2.79
N TRP A 59 2.06 -17.60 -2.69
CA TRP A 59 1.53 -16.70 -1.67
C TRP A 59 0.10 -16.24 -1.98
N ALA A 60 -0.72 -16.10 -0.94
CA ALA A 60 -2.04 -15.51 -1.05
C ALA A 60 -2.35 -14.58 0.14
N GLY A 61 -2.72 -13.34 -0.17
CA GLY A 61 -3.09 -12.33 0.81
C GLY A 61 -4.44 -12.59 1.48
N ARG A 62 -4.74 -11.78 2.50
CA ARG A 62 -6.04 -11.77 3.19
C ARG A 62 -7.12 -11.22 2.25
N ARG A 63 -8.37 -11.62 2.48
CA ARG A 63 -9.52 -10.99 1.82
C ARG A 63 -9.69 -9.56 2.35
N ARG A 64 -9.81 -8.59 1.46
CA ARG A 64 -10.01 -7.17 1.78
C ARG A 64 -11.34 -6.69 1.22
N ARG A 65 -11.98 -5.78 1.96
CA ARG A 65 -13.15 -5.04 1.46
C ARG A 65 -12.77 -3.91 0.51
N LEU A 66 -11.65 -3.26 0.79
CA LEU A 66 -11.13 -2.17 -0.02
C LEU A 66 -10.18 -2.69 -1.09
N ARG A 67 -10.44 -2.31 -2.35
CA ARG A 67 -9.55 -2.60 -3.50
C ARG A 67 -8.12 -2.12 -3.24
N ALA A 68 -7.97 -0.90 -2.70
CA ALA A 68 -6.68 -0.31 -2.40
C ALA A 68 -5.86 -1.14 -1.39
N ALA A 69 -6.51 -1.67 -0.34
CA ALA A 69 -5.82 -2.51 0.64
C ALA A 69 -5.29 -3.82 0.03
N ALA A 70 -6.06 -4.43 -0.90
CA ALA A 70 -5.59 -5.63 -1.61
C ALA A 70 -4.44 -5.31 -2.58
N GLN A 71 -4.46 -4.14 -3.22
CA GLN A 71 -3.34 -3.69 -4.05
C GLN A 71 -2.08 -3.45 -3.20
N GLN A 72 -2.22 -2.86 -2.01
CA GLN A 72 -1.10 -2.67 -1.08
C GLN A 72 -0.51 -4.01 -0.64
N ASP A 73 -1.34 -5.00 -0.33
CA ASP A 73 -0.87 -6.36 -0.01
C ASP A 73 -0.04 -6.95 -1.19
N ALA A 74 -0.47 -6.74 -2.44
CA ALA A 74 0.23 -7.21 -3.63
C ALA A 74 1.59 -6.52 -3.82
N TRP A 75 1.65 -5.20 -3.72
CA TRP A 75 2.90 -4.43 -3.82
C TRP A 75 3.89 -4.79 -2.72
N LEU A 76 3.42 -4.90 -1.47
CA LEU A 76 4.26 -5.27 -0.34
C LEU A 76 4.88 -6.66 -0.56
N HIS A 77 4.08 -7.61 -1.05
CA HIS A 77 4.58 -8.94 -1.39
C HIS A 77 5.62 -8.91 -2.53
N ALA A 78 5.33 -8.19 -3.62
CA ALA A 78 6.24 -8.03 -4.76
C ALA A 78 7.63 -7.52 -4.32
N ILE A 79 7.65 -6.45 -3.51
CA ILE A 79 8.87 -5.84 -3.00
C ILE A 79 9.67 -6.80 -2.10
N HIS A 80 8.99 -7.56 -1.22
CA HIS A 80 9.67 -8.45 -0.29
C HIS A 80 10.16 -9.76 -0.89
N GLN A 81 9.59 -10.21 -2.00
CA GLN A 81 9.84 -11.53 -2.58
C GLN A 81 10.41 -11.46 -4.00
N SER A 82 10.76 -10.27 -4.48
CA SER A 82 11.19 -10.05 -5.87
C SER A 82 10.23 -10.68 -6.88
N CYS A 83 8.93 -10.51 -6.64
CA CYS A 83 7.87 -10.92 -7.55
C CYS A 83 7.43 -9.72 -8.39
N GLU A 84 7.01 -9.95 -9.64
CA GLU A 84 6.50 -8.92 -10.52
C GLU A 84 5.01 -8.65 -10.28
N VAL A 85 4.60 -7.40 -10.50
CA VAL A 85 3.19 -6.99 -10.42
C VAL A 85 2.55 -7.13 -11.80
N ALA A 86 1.44 -7.85 -11.88
CA ALA A 86 0.70 -8.00 -13.13
C ALA A 86 0.20 -6.65 -13.67
N VAL A 87 0.13 -6.53 -15.00
CA VAL A 87 -0.53 -5.42 -15.69
C VAL A 87 -1.72 -5.97 -16.49
N PRO A 88 -2.97 -5.60 -16.18
CA PRO A 88 -3.39 -4.80 -15.01
C PRO A 88 -3.23 -5.57 -13.69
N LEU A 89 -2.97 -4.83 -12.60
CA LEU A 89 -2.82 -5.41 -11.27
C LEU A 89 -4.12 -6.03 -10.76
N VAL A 90 -5.26 -5.44 -11.11
CA VAL A 90 -6.58 -5.94 -10.69
C VAL A 90 -7.26 -6.62 -11.86
N ARG A 91 -7.71 -7.85 -11.63
CA ARG A 91 -8.42 -8.67 -12.61
C ARG A 91 -9.80 -9.06 -12.07
N PRO A 92 -10.87 -8.89 -12.84
CA PRO A 92 -12.17 -9.43 -12.46
C PRO A 92 -12.11 -10.95 -12.48
N THR A 93 -12.57 -11.59 -11.40
CA THR A 93 -12.87 -13.02 -11.44
C THR A 93 -14.27 -13.18 -12.03
N ARG A 94 -14.36 -13.83 -13.19
CA ARG A 94 -15.61 -14.08 -13.92
C ARG A 94 -16.69 -14.70 -13.04
#